data_AF-A0A918WHR5-F1
#
_entry.id   AF-A0A918WHR5-F1
#
_cell.length_a   1.000
_cell.length_b   1.000
_cell.length_c   1.000
_cell.angle_alpha   90.00
_cell.angle_beta   90.00
_cell.angle_gamma   90.00
#
_symmetry.space_group_name_H-M   'P 1'
#
loop_
_entity.id
_entity.type
_entity.pdbx_description
1 polymer ?
#
loop_
_entity_poly.entity_id
_entity_poly.type
_entity_poly.pdbx_seq_one_letter_code
_entity_poly.pdbx_strand_id
1 'polypeptide(L)'
;MTDFAVIVTWPQYPIATSAGHVSGLGHAGVVLVNGASGETKYFEYGRYDKDENGNPIGAVRSVGVSNLSIVDGAITQASFEKMMLNLSHSSGKNTLASGSILPLSEGGFNSALEFAKLAKADPTGVLGDYALVLDENTCYSFAKAVAAAGGSWVEWKDGFFIFDNVPAAAIVELQASAGAFVIGGPNDSRIYIGISSSILRLEEDKCFLAATPISMWDGTTKPIELVEAGDIVVSYDKDGHLKPGRVKRTMINRAKQILDVHGLMVTPGHATLCGDGRYAGQHVPILDILRSDGALVLQDGSKIRAGTGCRLGTMGDRMITAIIGVPQPGGLVRIAEIGQIRAGTRFIKEDGEDVAVLDMILEHGGHLTEEGMIQTDPNGPKMPFRWTFTATLPKPEDYVLQRSATHLQDIYKAGEWESFRPSMPRPRAEAKVEDCSDIAAAPANVPLAMRNHPEAPQVNRRYRRVAKANARKAQVLLH
;
A
#
# COMPACT_ATOMS: atom_id res chain seq x y z
N MET A 1 15.76 -8.92 -22.45
CA MET A 1 14.73 -8.82 -21.37
C MET A 1 13.37 -8.89 -22.04
N THR A 2 12.36 -9.45 -21.37
CA THR A 2 11.01 -9.62 -21.95
C THR A 2 10.35 -8.25 -22.12
N ASP A 3 10.00 -7.88 -23.35
CA ASP A 3 9.18 -6.70 -23.64
C ASP A 3 7.69 -7.02 -23.39
N PHE A 4 6.84 -6.00 -23.28
CA PHE A 4 5.42 -6.21 -23.00
C PHE A 4 4.51 -5.41 -23.92
N ALA A 5 3.37 -6.01 -24.28
CA ALA A 5 2.22 -5.33 -24.85
C ALA A 5 1.05 -5.44 -23.86
N VAL A 6 0.52 -4.31 -23.42
CA VAL A 6 -0.66 -4.24 -22.56
C VAL A 6 -1.87 -3.92 -23.41
N ILE A 7 -2.75 -4.89 -23.57
CA ILE A 7 -4.04 -4.69 -24.21
C ILE A 7 -4.98 -4.11 -23.16
N VAL A 8 -5.48 -2.92 -23.41
CA VAL A 8 -6.40 -2.22 -22.52
C VAL A 8 -7.69 -1.90 -23.25
N THR A 9 -8.82 -2.16 -22.59
CA THR A 9 -10.14 -1.78 -23.04
C THR A 9 -10.85 -0.93 -21.98
N TRP A 10 -11.80 -0.13 -22.44
CA TRP A 10 -12.69 0.67 -21.62
C TRP A 10 -14.12 0.22 -21.86
N PRO A 11 -14.62 -0.82 -21.15
CA PRO A 11 -15.89 -1.45 -21.48
C PRO A 11 -17.10 -0.51 -21.40
N GLN A 12 -17.06 0.49 -20.51
CA GLN A 12 -18.14 1.48 -20.38
C GLN A 12 -17.93 2.74 -21.23
N TYR A 13 -16.95 2.74 -22.14
CA TYR A 13 -16.69 3.91 -22.99
C TYR A 13 -17.92 4.26 -23.85
N PRO A 14 -18.41 5.52 -23.81
CA PRO A 14 -19.55 5.94 -24.61
C PRO A 14 -19.14 6.19 -26.07
N ILE A 15 -19.73 5.42 -26.99
CA ILE A 15 -19.54 5.56 -28.42
C ILE A 15 -20.63 6.44 -29.02
N ALA A 16 -20.24 7.48 -29.75
CA ALA A 16 -21.18 8.30 -30.51
C ALA A 16 -21.50 7.63 -31.86
N THR A 17 -22.78 7.48 -32.18
CA THR A 17 -23.31 7.01 -33.47
C THR A 17 -24.28 8.05 -34.04
N SER A 18 -24.65 7.91 -35.31
CA SER A 18 -25.67 8.77 -35.95
C SER A 18 -27.04 8.71 -35.28
N ALA A 19 -27.29 7.69 -34.44
CA ALA A 19 -28.53 7.50 -33.68
C ALA A 19 -28.43 7.89 -32.19
N GLY A 20 -27.29 8.41 -31.71
CA GLY A 20 -27.10 8.82 -30.31
C GLY A 20 -25.82 8.26 -29.67
N HIS A 21 -25.75 8.24 -28.33
CA HIS A 21 -24.64 7.63 -27.59
C HIS A 21 -25.03 6.19 -27.18
N VAL A 22 -24.21 5.21 -27.57
CA VAL A 22 -24.34 3.82 -27.15
C VAL A 22 -23.20 3.51 -26.17
N SER A 23 -23.56 3.05 -24.97
CA SER A 23 -22.61 2.54 -23.97
C SER A 23 -22.57 1.00 -24.01
N GLY A 24 -21.46 0.40 -23.57
CA GLY A 24 -21.33 -1.06 -23.43
C GLY A 24 -20.62 -1.79 -24.57
N LEU A 25 -20.30 -1.11 -25.68
CA LEU A 25 -19.43 -1.67 -26.73
C LEU A 25 -17.94 -1.54 -26.37
N GLY A 26 -17.58 -0.39 -25.78
CA GLY A 26 -16.24 -0.09 -25.30
C GLY A 26 -15.28 0.44 -26.36
N HIS A 27 -14.08 0.79 -25.94
CA HIS A 27 -12.97 1.22 -26.80
C HIS A 27 -11.71 0.42 -26.40
N ALA A 28 -10.68 0.36 -27.26
CA ALA A 28 -9.46 -0.38 -27.00
C ALA A 28 -8.18 0.34 -27.47
N GLY A 29 -7.08 0.04 -26.80
CA GLY A 29 -5.75 0.53 -27.15
C GLY A 29 -4.67 -0.43 -26.66
N VAL A 30 -3.43 -0.10 -27.00
CA VAL A 30 -2.26 -0.92 -26.69
C VAL A 30 -1.16 -0.05 -26.11
N VAL A 31 -0.60 -0.49 -24.98
CA VAL A 31 0.62 0.07 -24.40
C VAL A 31 1.78 -0.86 -24.75
N LEU A 32 2.85 -0.32 -25.28
CA LEU A 32 4.11 -1.01 -25.53
C LEU A 32 5.11 -0.61 -24.46
N VAL A 33 5.80 -1.60 -23.88
CA VAL A 33 6.77 -1.39 -22.80
C VAL A 33 8.07 -2.10 -23.17
N ASN A 34 9.16 -1.34 -23.23
CA ASN A 34 10.50 -1.91 -23.36
C ASN A 34 10.92 -2.52 -22.01
N GLY A 35 11.16 -3.83 -21.99
CA GLY A 35 11.47 -4.60 -20.78
C GLY A 35 12.85 -4.33 -20.19
N ALA A 36 13.72 -3.61 -20.89
CA ALA A 36 15.04 -3.23 -20.39
C ALA A 36 15.06 -1.79 -19.85
N SER A 37 14.42 -0.85 -20.54
CA SER A 37 14.47 0.58 -20.21
C SER A 37 13.24 1.11 -19.49
N GLY A 38 12.11 0.39 -19.56
CA GLY A 38 10.80 0.89 -19.13
C GLY A 38 10.21 1.93 -20.08
N GLU A 39 10.83 2.19 -21.24
CA GLU A 39 10.26 3.08 -22.25
C GLU A 39 8.85 2.62 -22.62
N THR A 40 7.89 3.54 -22.54
CA THR A 40 6.48 3.21 -22.69
C THR A 40 5.84 4.08 -23.77
N LYS A 41 5.09 3.46 -24.69
CA LYS A 41 4.32 4.14 -25.73
C LYS A 41 2.90 3.63 -25.70
N TYR A 42 1.94 4.50 -26.01
CA TYR A 42 0.54 4.12 -26.13
C TYR A 42 0.00 4.52 -27.50
N PHE A 43 -0.78 3.62 -28.09
CA PHE A 43 -1.48 3.79 -29.35
C PHE A 43 -2.91 3.30 -29.25
N GLU A 44 -3.80 3.96 -30.00
CA GLU A 44 -5.20 3.58 -30.13
C GLU A 44 -5.68 3.87 -31.54
N TYR A 45 -6.57 3.02 -32.06
CA TYR A 45 -7.19 3.18 -33.37
C TYR A 45 -8.66 3.51 -33.18
N GLY A 46 -9.17 4.49 -33.92
CA GLY A 46 -10.55 4.93 -33.76
C GLY A 46 -10.96 5.93 -34.82
N ARG A 47 -12.23 6.33 -34.77
CA ARG A 47 -12.82 7.33 -35.68
C ARG A 47 -12.42 8.73 -35.27
N TYR A 48 -11.18 9.08 -35.56
CA TYR A 48 -10.50 10.25 -35.06
C TYR A 48 -10.31 11.35 -36.10
N ASP A 49 -10.41 10.99 -37.38
CA ASP A 49 -10.33 11.91 -38.53
C ASP A 49 -11.63 11.90 -39.33
N LYS A 50 -11.67 12.72 -40.38
CA LYS A 50 -12.81 12.83 -41.29
C LYS A 50 -12.36 12.79 -42.75
N ASP A 51 -13.18 12.20 -43.62
CA ASP A 51 -13.00 12.28 -45.07
C ASP A 51 -13.35 13.70 -45.60
N GLU A 52 -13.18 13.90 -46.91
CA GLU A 52 -13.51 15.16 -47.61
C GLU A 52 -14.98 15.58 -47.45
N ASN A 53 -15.87 14.62 -47.18
CA ASN A 53 -17.30 14.84 -46.97
C ASN A 53 -17.66 15.04 -45.48
N GLY A 54 -16.67 15.03 -44.58
CA GLY A 54 -16.86 15.18 -43.15
C GLY A 54 -17.28 13.91 -42.40
N ASN A 55 -17.29 12.74 -43.06
CA ASN A 55 -17.61 11.47 -42.44
C ASN A 55 -16.43 10.96 -41.60
N PRO A 56 -16.65 10.41 -40.39
CA PRO A 56 -15.57 9.91 -39.57
C PRO A 56 -14.84 8.73 -40.21
N ILE A 57 -13.51 8.83 -40.33
CA ILE A 57 -12.63 7.76 -40.80
C ILE A 57 -11.69 7.29 -39.69
N GLY A 58 -11.19 6.06 -39.85
CA GLY A 58 -10.21 5.48 -38.93
C GLY A 58 -8.87 6.19 -39.01
N ALA A 59 -8.33 6.56 -37.85
CA ALA A 59 -6.95 7.00 -37.73
C ALA A 59 -6.34 6.42 -36.46
N VAL A 60 -5.02 6.25 -36.45
CA VAL A 60 -4.28 5.82 -35.25
C VAL A 60 -3.78 7.06 -34.53
N ARG A 61 -4.06 7.16 -33.23
CA ARG A 61 -3.52 8.19 -32.35
C ARG A 61 -2.44 7.60 -31.45
N SER A 62 -1.56 8.49 -31.00
CA SER A 62 -0.62 8.20 -29.91
C SER A 62 -0.79 9.28 -28.85
N VAL A 63 -0.94 8.84 -27.61
CA VAL A 63 -1.08 9.72 -26.44
C VAL A 63 0.15 9.53 -25.57
N GLY A 64 0.68 10.66 -25.07
CA GLY A 64 1.83 10.64 -24.17
C GLY A 64 1.49 9.92 -22.86
N VAL A 65 2.30 8.94 -22.49
CA VAL A 65 2.19 8.18 -21.24
C VAL A 65 3.50 8.22 -20.49
N SER A 66 3.42 8.03 -19.17
CA SER A 66 4.63 7.91 -18.34
C SER A 66 5.33 6.58 -18.62
N ASN A 67 6.66 6.60 -18.66
CA ASN A 67 7.45 5.37 -18.67
C ASN A 67 7.18 4.55 -17.41
N LEU A 68 7.12 3.24 -17.58
CA LEU A 68 6.99 2.29 -16.49
C LEU A 68 8.36 2.03 -15.85
N SER A 69 8.35 1.70 -14.57
CA SER A 69 9.57 1.25 -13.88
C SER A 69 9.66 -0.27 -14.00
N ILE A 70 10.86 -0.77 -14.33
CA ILE A 70 11.15 -2.20 -14.46
C ILE A 70 12.11 -2.61 -13.34
N VAL A 71 11.77 -3.68 -12.60
CA VAL A 71 12.61 -4.25 -11.54
C VAL A 71 12.69 -5.76 -11.71
N ASP A 72 13.92 -6.26 -11.86
CA ASP A 72 14.22 -7.68 -12.13
C ASP A 72 13.45 -8.23 -13.35
N GLY A 73 13.28 -7.39 -14.38
CA GLY A 73 12.58 -7.74 -15.61
C GLY A 73 11.05 -7.70 -15.54
N ALA A 74 10.46 -7.30 -14.40
CA ALA A 74 9.02 -7.16 -14.23
C ALA A 74 8.60 -5.68 -14.12
N ILE A 75 7.40 -5.35 -14.62
CA ILE A 75 6.78 -4.02 -14.46
C ILE A 75 6.40 -3.82 -13.00
N THR A 76 6.69 -2.65 -12.44
CA THR A 76 6.25 -2.32 -11.07
C THR A 76 4.77 -1.95 -11.04
N GLN A 77 4.00 -2.53 -10.11
CA GLN A 77 2.57 -2.29 -9.94
C GLN A 77 2.26 -0.80 -9.77
N ALA A 78 3.05 -0.08 -8.95
CA ALA A 78 2.83 1.33 -8.69
C ALA A 78 2.95 2.20 -9.96
N SER A 79 3.98 1.95 -10.78
CA SER A 79 4.16 2.68 -12.05
C SER A 79 3.05 2.34 -13.05
N PHE A 80 2.65 1.06 -13.09
CA PHE A 80 1.57 0.57 -13.95
C PHE A 80 0.22 1.19 -13.60
N GLU A 81 -0.17 1.18 -12.33
CA GLU A 81 -1.44 1.72 -11.86
C GLU A 81 -1.54 3.22 -12.10
N LYS A 82 -0.46 3.95 -11.83
CA LYS A 82 -0.39 5.39 -12.10
C LYS A 82 -0.58 5.69 -13.59
N MET A 83 0.07 4.92 -14.47
CA MET A 83 -0.09 5.06 -15.90
C MET A 83 -1.55 4.75 -16.32
N MET A 84 -2.14 3.67 -15.80
CA MET A 84 -3.51 3.26 -16.15
C MET A 84 -4.57 4.26 -15.70
N LEU A 85 -4.43 4.85 -14.51
CA LEU A 85 -5.33 5.92 -14.04
C LEU A 85 -5.24 7.16 -14.95
N ASN A 86 -4.03 7.55 -15.37
CA ASN A 86 -3.86 8.65 -16.30
C ASN A 86 -4.49 8.35 -17.68
N LEU A 87 -4.32 7.13 -18.19
CA LEU A 87 -4.92 6.68 -19.45
C LEU A 87 -6.45 6.61 -19.38
N SER A 88 -7.02 6.18 -18.25
CA SER A 88 -8.47 6.24 -18.03
C SER A 88 -8.98 7.68 -18.18
N HIS A 89 -8.28 8.66 -17.64
CA HIS A 89 -8.65 10.07 -17.80
C HIS A 89 -8.47 10.58 -19.25
N SER A 90 -7.33 10.30 -19.90
CA SER A 90 -7.01 10.88 -21.21
C SER A 90 -7.68 10.19 -22.39
N SER A 91 -7.83 8.87 -22.34
CA SER A 91 -8.31 8.03 -23.46
C SER A 91 -9.55 7.21 -23.09
N GLY A 92 -9.74 6.90 -21.80
CA GLY A 92 -10.87 6.10 -21.31
C GLY A 92 -12.11 6.89 -20.88
N LYS A 93 -12.11 8.23 -20.97
CA LYS A 93 -13.20 9.11 -20.49
C LYS A 93 -13.59 8.85 -19.01
N ASN A 94 -12.61 8.61 -18.15
CA ASN A 94 -12.78 8.29 -16.73
C ASN A 94 -13.60 7.01 -16.48
N THR A 95 -13.60 6.06 -17.43
CA THR A 95 -14.22 4.74 -17.25
C THR A 95 -13.18 3.70 -16.84
N LEU A 96 -13.67 2.55 -16.37
CA LEU A 96 -12.83 1.45 -15.89
C LEU A 96 -11.88 0.97 -16.99
N ALA A 97 -10.60 0.81 -16.66
CA ALA A 97 -9.65 0.12 -17.52
C ALA A 97 -9.70 -1.39 -17.21
N SER A 98 -9.89 -2.21 -18.24
CA SER A 98 -9.85 -3.67 -18.17
C SER A 98 -8.84 -4.18 -19.19
N GLY A 99 -7.99 -5.15 -18.84
CA GLY A 99 -6.98 -5.59 -19.80
C GLY A 99 -6.18 -6.81 -19.39
N SER A 100 -5.14 -7.08 -20.19
CA SER A 100 -4.13 -8.13 -19.97
C SER A 100 -2.73 -7.61 -20.34
N ILE A 101 -1.70 -8.15 -19.68
CA ILE A 101 -0.30 -7.82 -19.95
C ILE A 101 0.34 -9.01 -20.65
N LEU A 102 0.73 -8.83 -21.91
CA LEU A 102 1.25 -9.89 -22.77
C LEU A 102 2.78 -9.78 -22.89
N PRO A 103 3.53 -10.86 -22.63
CA PRO A 103 4.96 -10.89 -22.94
C PRO A 103 5.16 -10.91 -24.46
N LEU A 104 6.16 -10.18 -24.92
CA LEU A 104 6.59 -10.15 -26.31
C LEU A 104 7.88 -10.96 -26.49
N SER A 105 8.17 -11.30 -27.75
CA SER A 105 9.43 -11.92 -28.12
C SER A 105 10.59 -10.93 -27.93
N GLU A 106 11.84 -11.42 -27.91
CA GLU A 106 13.02 -10.55 -27.78
C GLU A 106 13.06 -9.52 -28.92
N GLY A 107 13.20 -8.24 -28.57
CA GLY A 107 13.13 -7.13 -29.54
C GLY A 107 11.71 -6.77 -29.99
N GLY A 108 10.69 -7.44 -29.46
CA GLY A 108 9.28 -7.27 -29.81
C GLY A 108 8.76 -5.85 -29.59
N PHE A 109 9.33 -5.09 -28.64
CA PHE A 109 9.00 -3.67 -28.47
C PHE A 109 9.23 -2.87 -29.76
N ASN A 110 10.38 -3.06 -30.42
CA ASN A 110 10.73 -2.30 -31.62
C ASN A 110 9.84 -2.71 -32.80
N SER A 111 9.60 -4.01 -32.99
CA SER A 111 8.74 -4.53 -34.06
C SER A 111 7.30 -4.03 -33.91
N ALA A 112 6.73 -4.09 -32.69
CA ALA A 112 5.40 -3.58 -32.40
C ALA A 112 5.32 -2.04 -32.58
N LEU A 113 6.36 -1.32 -32.14
CA LEU A 113 6.43 0.13 -32.27
C LEU A 113 6.53 0.58 -33.74
N GLU A 114 7.30 -0.13 -34.55
CA GLU A 114 7.41 0.12 -36.00
C GLU A 114 6.07 -0.11 -36.68
N PHE A 115 5.40 -1.24 -36.42
CA PHE A 115 4.07 -1.52 -36.93
C PHE A 115 3.07 -0.42 -36.56
N ALA A 116 3.02 -0.02 -35.29
CA ALA A 116 2.11 1.04 -34.84
C ALA A 116 2.40 2.40 -35.50
N LYS A 117 3.67 2.71 -35.78
CA LYS A 117 4.06 3.94 -36.50
C LYS A 117 3.67 3.89 -37.98
N LEU A 118 3.84 2.75 -38.64
CA LEU A 118 3.39 2.54 -40.02
C LEU A 118 1.88 2.68 -40.12
N ALA A 119 1.13 1.99 -39.24
CA ALA A 119 -0.33 2.10 -39.17
C ALA A 119 -0.81 3.53 -38.83
N LYS A 120 0.01 4.34 -38.16
CA LYS A 120 -0.29 5.75 -37.95
C LYS A 120 -0.02 6.62 -39.16
N ALA A 121 0.99 6.29 -39.97
CA ALA A 121 1.31 7.02 -41.19
C ALA A 121 0.34 6.71 -42.33
N ASP A 122 -0.08 5.45 -42.44
CA ASP A 122 -1.02 4.96 -43.45
C ASP A 122 -2.00 3.93 -42.84
N PRO A 123 -3.03 4.39 -42.10
CA PRO A 123 -3.98 3.49 -41.44
C PRO A 123 -4.69 2.56 -42.43
N THR A 124 -5.17 3.09 -43.56
CA THR A 124 -5.89 2.30 -44.56
C THR A 124 -4.98 1.32 -45.28
N GLY A 125 -3.74 1.69 -45.63
CA GLY A 125 -2.81 0.78 -46.28
C GLY A 125 -2.29 -0.34 -45.39
N VAL A 126 -2.19 -0.10 -44.07
CA VAL A 126 -1.66 -1.08 -43.10
C VAL A 126 -2.76 -1.92 -42.45
N LEU A 127 -3.89 -1.30 -42.09
CA LEU A 127 -4.97 -1.96 -41.38
C LEU A 127 -6.13 -2.31 -42.33
N GLY A 128 -6.40 -1.47 -43.33
CA GLY A 128 -7.64 -1.47 -44.12
C GLY A 128 -8.65 -0.46 -43.59
N ASP A 129 -9.80 -0.34 -44.27
CA ASP A 129 -10.84 0.61 -43.90
C ASP A 129 -11.41 0.33 -42.50
N TYR A 130 -11.71 1.40 -41.75
CA TYR A 130 -12.33 1.28 -40.43
C TYR A 130 -13.77 0.78 -40.57
N ALA A 131 -14.09 -0.31 -39.88
CA ALA A 131 -15.41 -0.90 -39.92
C ALA A 131 -16.24 -0.56 -38.67
N LEU A 132 -17.53 -0.25 -38.89
CA LEU A 132 -18.52 -0.16 -37.81
C LEU A 132 -19.07 -1.54 -37.41
N VAL A 133 -18.96 -2.53 -38.30
CA VAL A 133 -19.39 -3.90 -38.07
C VAL A 133 -18.25 -4.63 -37.34
N LEU A 134 -18.62 -5.34 -36.27
CA LEU A 134 -17.75 -5.79 -35.19
C LEU A 134 -16.93 -7.06 -35.52
N ASP A 135 -16.90 -7.46 -36.78
CA ASP A 135 -16.11 -8.57 -37.35
C ASP A 135 -14.92 -8.08 -38.20
N GLU A 136 -14.76 -6.77 -38.39
CA GLU A 136 -13.74 -6.16 -39.25
C GLU A 136 -12.77 -5.23 -38.46
N ASN A 137 -12.03 -4.35 -39.16
CA ASN A 137 -10.98 -3.50 -38.57
C ASN A 137 -11.50 -2.48 -37.55
N THR A 138 -11.16 -2.70 -36.29
CA THR A 138 -11.63 -1.91 -35.13
C THR A 138 -10.47 -1.55 -34.19
N CYS A 139 -10.76 -0.77 -33.15
CA CYS A 139 -9.81 -0.46 -32.08
C CYS A 139 -9.16 -1.72 -31.44
N TYR A 140 -9.93 -2.79 -31.26
CA TYR A 140 -9.44 -4.03 -30.64
C TYR A 140 -8.60 -4.85 -31.61
N SER A 141 -9.01 -4.99 -32.88
CA SER A 141 -8.21 -5.71 -33.87
C SER A 141 -6.86 -5.03 -34.13
N PHE A 142 -6.81 -3.69 -34.09
CA PHE A 142 -5.54 -2.95 -34.10
C PHE A 142 -4.64 -3.30 -32.92
N ALA A 143 -5.17 -3.31 -31.69
CA ALA A 143 -4.40 -3.65 -30.50
C ALA A 143 -3.85 -5.09 -30.58
N LYS A 144 -4.64 -6.04 -31.09
CA LYS A 144 -4.20 -7.41 -31.40
C LYS A 144 -3.05 -7.43 -32.41
N ALA A 145 -3.21 -6.74 -33.54
CA ALA A 145 -2.21 -6.72 -34.60
C ALA A 145 -0.86 -6.14 -34.14
N VAL A 146 -0.89 -5.08 -33.32
CA VAL A 146 0.33 -4.50 -32.73
C VAL A 146 1.02 -5.51 -31.81
N ALA A 147 0.29 -6.19 -30.92
CA ALA A 147 0.88 -7.21 -30.05
C ALA A 147 1.41 -8.42 -30.82
N ALA A 148 0.71 -8.85 -31.87
CA ALA A 148 1.15 -9.92 -32.76
C ALA A 148 2.43 -9.53 -33.52
N ALA A 149 2.56 -8.29 -33.99
CA ALA A 149 3.78 -7.78 -34.61
C ALA A 149 4.99 -7.77 -33.64
N GLY A 150 4.74 -7.66 -32.34
CA GLY A 150 5.75 -7.84 -31.29
C GLY A 150 6.08 -9.30 -30.97
N GLY A 151 5.44 -10.27 -31.64
CA GLY A 151 5.65 -11.70 -31.40
C GLY A 151 4.98 -12.21 -30.12
N SER A 152 3.79 -11.71 -29.78
CA SER A 152 2.96 -12.26 -28.70
C SER A 152 2.32 -13.59 -29.12
N TRP A 153 2.57 -14.67 -28.37
CA TRP A 153 2.09 -16.04 -28.66
C TRP A 153 0.77 -16.38 -27.96
N VAL A 154 -0.22 -15.48 -28.02
CA VAL A 154 -1.56 -15.76 -27.49
C VAL A 154 -2.41 -16.37 -28.60
N GLU A 155 -3.14 -17.45 -28.29
CA GLU A 155 -4.21 -17.94 -29.17
C GLU A 155 -5.36 -16.94 -29.16
N TRP A 156 -5.36 -16.04 -30.14
CA TRP A 156 -6.49 -15.17 -30.41
C TRP A 156 -7.62 -16.03 -31.00
N LYS A 157 -8.78 -16.04 -30.33
CA LYS A 157 -9.98 -16.62 -30.92
C LYS A 157 -10.51 -15.63 -31.98
N ASP A 158 -10.09 -15.85 -33.22
CA ASP A 158 -10.50 -15.02 -34.36
C ASP A 158 -11.69 -15.61 -35.12
N GLY A 159 -12.63 -16.29 -34.46
CA GLY A 159 -13.81 -16.79 -35.18
C GLY A 159 -14.87 -17.50 -34.34
N PHE A 160 -16.07 -16.93 -34.35
CA PHE A 160 -17.26 -17.43 -35.08
C PHE A 160 -18.46 -16.47 -34.89
N PHE A 161 -18.35 -15.48 -34.00
CA PHE A 161 -19.47 -14.65 -33.55
C PHE A 161 -19.20 -13.15 -33.73
N ILE A 162 -20.26 -12.38 -33.99
CA ILE A 162 -20.28 -10.91 -34.17
C ILE A 162 -19.76 -10.09 -32.97
N PHE A 163 -19.27 -10.73 -31.90
CA PHE A 163 -18.80 -10.09 -30.67
C PHE A 163 -17.27 -10.20 -30.47
N ASP A 164 -16.56 -10.91 -31.35
CA ASP A 164 -15.14 -11.27 -31.18
C ASP A 164 -14.19 -10.05 -31.25
N ASN A 165 -14.62 -8.93 -31.85
CA ASN A 165 -13.88 -7.66 -31.78
C ASN A 165 -14.62 -6.56 -31.00
N VAL A 166 -15.67 -6.89 -30.24
CA VAL A 166 -16.26 -5.94 -29.28
C VAL A 166 -15.32 -5.83 -28.08
N PRO A 167 -14.70 -4.66 -27.80
CA PRO A 167 -13.71 -4.53 -26.73
C PRO A 167 -14.17 -5.05 -25.37
N ALA A 168 -15.44 -4.84 -25.02
CA ALA A 168 -16.02 -5.29 -23.75
C ALA A 168 -16.15 -6.82 -23.65
N ALA A 169 -16.40 -7.52 -24.77
CA ALA A 169 -16.55 -8.98 -24.79
C ALA A 169 -15.20 -9.69 -25.02
N ALA A 170 -14.45 -9.22 -26.02
CA ALA A 170 -13.21 -9.84 -26.45
C ALA A 170 -12.11 -9.83 -25.37
N ILE A 171 -12.10 -8.80 -24.50
CA ILE A 171 -11.14 -8.75 -23.41
C ILE A 171 -11.37 -9.85 -22.37
N VAL A 172 -12.60 -10.29 -22.15
CA VAL A 172 -12.91 -11.35 -21.18
C VAL A 172 -12.26 -12.66 -21.59
N GLU A 173 -12.22 -12.94 -22.89
CA GLU A 173 -11.57 -14.13 -23.42
C GLU A 173 -10.04 -14.07 -23.30
N LEU A 174 -9.44 -12.92 -23.64
CA LEU A 174 -8.01 -12.70 -23.45
C LEU A 174 -7.61 -12.84 -21.97
N GLN A 175 -8.43 -12.33 -21.07
CA GLN A 175 -8.22 -12.40 -19.63
C GLN A 175 -8.23 -13.83 -19.09
N ALA A 176 -9.01 -14.73 -19.71
CA ALA A 176 -9.07 -16.13 -19.32
C ALA A 176 -7.76 -16.88 -19.64
N SER A 177 -7.02 -16.48 -20.68
CA SER A 177 -5.78 -17.14 -21.11
C SER A 177 -4.50 -16.44 -20.65
N ALA A 178 -4.50 -15.11 -20.55
CA ALA A 178 -3.31 -14.30 -20.30
C ALA A 178 -3.32 -13.58 -18.94
N GLY A 179 -4.32 -13.83 -18.11
CA GLY A 179 -4.54 -13.10 -16.86
C GLY A 179 -5.18 -11.72 -17.08
N ALA A 180 -5.68 -11.13 -16.01
CA ALA A 180 -6.51 -9.95 -16.03
C ALA A 180 -6.01 -8.86 -15.08
N PHE A 181 -6.11 -7.61 -15.52
CA PHE A 181 -6.15 -6.46 -14.62
C PHE A 181 -7.45 -5.68 -14.82
N VAL A 182 -7.95 -5.11 -13.74
CA VAL A 182 -9.07 -4.17 -13.72
C VAL A 182 -8.70 -3.03 -12.79
N ILE A 183 -8.65 -1.80 -13.32
CA ILE A 183 -8.19 -0.60 -12.60
C ILE A 183 -9.17 0.55 -12.83
N GLY A 184 -9.66 1.15 -11.74
CA GLY A 184 -10.54 2.32 -11.74
C GLY A 184 -11.97 2.00 -11.25
N GLY A 185 -12.93 2.84 -11.63
CA GLY A 185 -14.32 2.75 -11.18
C GLY A 185 -14.56 3.39 -9.80
N PRO A 186 -15.73 3.15 -9.17
CA PRO A 186 -16.00 3.65 -7.83
C PRO A 186 -14.92 3.19 -6.83
N ASN A 187 -14.33 4.15 -6.10
CA ASN A 187 -13.27 3.94 -5.12
C ASN A 187 -11.89 3.49 -5.67
N ASP A 188 -11.57 3.73 -6.94
CA ASP A 188 -10.26 3.39 -7.54
C ASP A 188 -9.85 1.93 -7.32
N SER A 189 -10.79 1.01 -7.58
CA SER A 189 -10.61 -0.42 -7.39
C SER A 189 -9.46 -0.97 -8.25
N ARG A 190 -8.68 -1.91 -7.70
CA ARG A 190 -7.54 -2.57 -8.35
C ARG A 190 -7.65 -4.07 -8.17
N ILE A 191 -7.82 -4.79 -9.26
CA ILE A 191 -7.95 -6.25 -9.27
C ILE A 191 -6.94 -6.80 -10.27
N TYR A 192 -6.17 -7.80 -9.84
CA TYR A 192 -5.25 -8.57 -10.68
C TYR A 192 -5.56 -10.05 -10.51
N ILE A 193 -5.73 -10.78 -11.62
CA ILE A 193 -6.09 -12.21 -11.63
C ILE A 193 -5.14 -12.93 -12.57
N GLY A 194 -4.46 -13.96 -12.09
CA GLY A 194 -3.62 -14.80 -12.97
C GLY A 194 -2.40 -14.12 -13.59
N ILE A 195 -2.01 -12.93 -13.12
CA ILE A 195 -0.79 -12.25 -13.57
C ILE A 195 0.39 -12.67 -12.69
N SER A 196 1.43 -13.23 -13.30
CA SER A 196 2.66 -13.65 -12.60
C SER A 196 3.47 -12.47 -12.07
N SER A 197 4.15 -12.65 -10.94
CA SER A 197 5.10 -11.68 -10.37
C SER A 197 6.31 -11.38 -11.27
N SER A 198 6.58 -12.25 -12.25
CA SER A 198 7.57 -12.01 -13.30
C SER A 198 7.12 -10.99 -14.36
N ILE A 199 5.82 -10.67 -14.40
CA ILE A 199 5.24 -9.70 -15.35
C ILE A 199 4.91 -8.41 -14.61
N LEU A 200 4.14 -8.50 -13.52
CA LEU A 200 3.73 -7.37 -12.70
C LEU A 200 4.15 -7.61 -11.25
N ARG A 201 5.12 -6.84 -10.79
CA ARG A 201 5.68 -6.91 -9.45
C ARG A 201 4.98 -5.93 -8.53
N LEU A 202 4.40 -6.44 -7.46
CA LEU A 202 3.99 -5.62 -6.31
C LEU A 202 5.28 -5.05 -5.70
N GLU A 203 5.55 -3.76 -5.91
CA GLU A 203 6.71 -3.13 -5.28
C GLU A 203 6.43 -2.99 -3.78
N GLU A 204 7.41 -3.45 -3.00
CA GLU A 204 7.40 -3.29 -1.56
C GLU A 204 7.78 -1.84 -1.24
N ASP A 205 6.79 -0.99 -0.95
CA ASP A 205 7.00 0.35 -0.36
C ASP A 205 7.52 0.27 1.09
N LYS A 206 8.27 -0.79 1.43
CA LYS A 206 8.88 -1.12 2.73
C LYS A 206 10.06 -0.22 2.99
N CYS A 207 9.91 0.74 3.89
CA CYS A 207 10.99 1.68 4.14
C CYS A 207 11.21 2.02 5.62
N PHE A 208 12.43 2.48 5.86
CA PHE A 208 12.83 3.19 7.06
C PHE A 208 13.05 4.65 6.73
N LEU A 209 12.95 5.53 7.72
CA LEU A 209 13.32 6.94 7.54
C LEU A 209 14.84 7.07 7.34
N ALA A 210 15.27 8.15 6.67
CA ALA A 210 16.68 8.54 6.66
C ALA A 210 17.24 8.66 8.09
N ALA A 211 18.55 8.56 8.22
CA ALA A 211 19.33 8.41 9.45
C ALA A 211 19.17 7.07 10.18
N THR A 212 18.30 6.14 9.72
CA THR A 212 18.19 4.81 10.33
C THR A 212 19.52 4.07 10.21
N PRO A 213 20.16 3.66 11.33
CA PRO A 213 21.47 3.03 11.30
C PRO A 213 21.38 1.60 10.79
N ILE A 214 22.21 1.26 9.81
CA ILE A 214 22.41 -0.09 9.29
C ILE A 214 23.74 -0.62 9.79
N SER A 215 23.72 -1.80 10.42
CA SER A 215 24.93 -2.47 10.88
C SER A 215 25.71 -3.04 9.69
N MET A 216 26.96 -2.60 9.55
CA MET A 216 27.88 -3.02 8.50
C MET A 216 28.66 -4.26 8.95
N TRP A 217 29.09 -5.09 7.99
CA TRP A 217 29.81 -6.33 8.32
C TRP A 217 31.17 -6.10 8.97
N ASP A 218 31.79 -4.95 8.72
CA ASP A 218 33.06 -4.55 9.35
C ASP A 218 32.90 -4.07 10.81
N GLY A 219 31.68 -4.09 11.36
CA GLY A 219 31.36 -3.66 12.72
C GLY A 219 31.01 -2.18 12.84
N THR A 220 31.07 -1.41 11.75
CA THR A 220 30.62 -0.02 11.73
C THR A 220 29.10 0.08 11.53
N THR A 221 28.57 1.30 11.62
CA THR A 221 27.18 1.59 11.24
C THR A 221 27.16 2.65 10.15
N LYS A 222 26.19 2.54 9.24
CA LYS A 222 25.98 3.48 8.14
C LYS A 222 24.51 3.90 8.09
N PRO A 223 24.17 5.19 8.01
CA PRO A 223 22.79 5.63 7.76
C PRO A 223 22.25 5.01 6.47
N ILE A 224 20.99 4.56 6.49
CA ILE A 224 20.37 3.81 5.39
C ILE A 224 20.41 4.55 4.04
N GLU A 225 20.30 5.87 4.04
CA GLU A 225 20.36 6.73 2.86
C GLU A 225 21.76 6.86 2.25
N LEU A 226 22.80 6.52 3.02
CA LEU A 226 24.18 6.48 2.54
C LEU A 226 24.61 5.06 2.12
N VAL A 227 23.80 4.04 2.39
CA VAL A 227 24.09 2.67 1.95
C VAL A 227 24.02 2.61 0.43
N GLU A 228 25.00 1.98 -0.20
CA GLU A 228 25.16 1.89 -1.65
C GLU A 228 25.21 0.44 -2.14
N ALA A 229 24.91 0.23 -3.43
CA ALA A 229 25.08 -1.07 -4.05
C ALA A 229 26.57 -1.48 -4.00
N GLY A 230 26.84 -2.66 -3.43
CA GLY A 230 28.19 -3.16 -3.18
C GLY A 230 28.59 -3.17 -1.72
N ASP A 231 27.96 -2.35 -0.86
CA ASP A 231 28.18 -2.36 0.59
C ASP A 231 27.90 -3.75 1.18
N ILE A 232 28.62 -4.09 2.25
CA ILE A 232 28.46 -5.36 2.97
C ILE A 232 27.83 -5.08 4.33
N VAL A 233 26.57 -5.49 4.50
CA VAL A 233 25.79 -5.31 5.73
C VAL A 233 25.73 -6.60 6.54
N VAL A 234 25.36 -6.49 7.81
CA VAL A 234 25.02 -7.66 8.63
C VAL A 234 23.65 -8.20 8.18
N SER A 235 23.62 -9.49 7.86
CA SER A 235 22.40 -10.24 7.55
C SER A 235 22.36 -11.51 8.41
N TYR A 236 21.31 -12.31 8.30
CA TYR A 236 21.22 -13.61 8.96
C TYR A 236 20.65 -14.69 8.04
N ASP A 237 20.96 -15.94 8.31
CA ASP A 237 20.34 -17.09 7.66
C ASP A 237 19.06 -17.56 8.38
N LYS A 238 18.44 -18.62 7.85
CA LYS A 238 17.22 -19.21 8.42
C LYS A 238 17.38 -19.75 9.84
N ASP A 239 18.63 -20.02 10.25
CA ASP A 239 18.98 -20.57 11.55
C ASP A 239 19.35 -19.44 12.54
N GLY A 240 19.34 -18.18 12.07
CA GLY A 240 19.63 -16.98 12.86
C GLY A 240 21.12 -16.63 12.94
N HIS A 241 22.00 -17.32 12.22
CA HIS A 241 23.42 -17.00 12.23
C HIS A 241 23.71 -15.73 11.44
N LEU A 242 24.43 -14.79 12.05
CA LEU A 242 24.85 -13.56 11.38
C LEU A 242 25.86 -13.87 10.27
N LYS A 243 25.68 -13.24 9.12
CA LYS A 243 26.52 -13.42 7.92
C LYS A 243 26.64 -12.12 7.12
N PRO A 244 27.66 -11.95 6.28
CA PRO A 244 27.76 -10.81 5.37
C PRO A 244 26.66 -10.87 4.30
N GLY A 245 25.95 -9.75 4.11
CA GLY A 245 24.99 -9.55 3.04
C GLY A 245 25.45 -8.44 2.11
N ARG A 246 25.63 -8.74 0.82
CA ARG A 246 25.97 -7.71 -0.17
C ARG A 246 24.72 -6.96 -0.62
N VAL A 247 24.73 -5.63 -0.48
CA VAL A 247 23.67 -4.76 -1.00
C VAL A 247 23.72 -4.81 -2.52
N LYS A 248 22.65 -5.30 -3.15
CA LYS A 248 22.55 -5.39 -4.62
C LYS A 248 22.03 -4.12 -5.26
N ARG A 249 21.15 -3.40 -4.54
CA ARG A 249 20.41 -2.23 -5.02
C ARG A 249 19.92 -1.41 -3.83
N THR A 250 19.72 -0.12 -4.06
CA THR A 250 19.08 0.82 -3.13
C THR A 250 17.75 1.30 -3.70
N MET A 251 16.85 1.76 -2.83
CA MET A 251 15.56 2.34 -3.23
C MET A 251 15.20 3.50 -2.32
N ILE A 252 14.43 4.46 -2.83
CA ILE A 252 13.96 5.63 -2.09
C ILE A 252 12.45 5.72 -2.31
N ASN A 253 11.68 5.60 -1.24
CA ASN A 253 10.22 5.67 -1.29
C ASN A 253 9.69 6.87 -0.50
N ARG A 254 8.42 7.20 -0.72
CA ARG A 254 7.70 8.23 0.04
C ARG A 254 6.51 7.59 0.73
N ALA A 255 6.44 7.72 2.06
CA ALA A 255 5.31 7.25 2.85
C ALA A 255 4.62 8.43 3.53
N LYS A 256 3.29 8.35 3.68
CA LYS A 256 2.53 9.28 4.51
C LYS A 256 2.56 8.86 5.97
N GLN A 257 2.70 7.56 6.24
CA GLN A 257 2.65 7.00 7.59
C GLN A 257 4.00 6.43 8.02
N ILE A 258 4.56 6.98 9.10
CA ILE A 258 5.78 6.51 9.76
C ILE A 258 5.49 6.22 11.22
N LEU A 259 5.89 5.04 11.69
CA LEU A 259 5.83 4.67 13.10
C LEU A 259 7.16 4.99 13.78
N ASP A 260 7.11 5.56 14.98
CA ASP A 260 8.24 5.64 15.93
C ASP A 260 8.13 4.48 16.91
N VAL A 261 8.83 3.39 16.61
CA VAL A 261 8.89 2.19 17.44
C VAL A 261 10.16 2.23 18.29
N HIS A 262 10.07 2.94 19.41
CA HIS A 262 11.18 3.13 20.37
C HIS A 262 12.46 3.69 19.71
N GLY A 263 12.29 4.66 18.81
CA GLY A 263 13.36 5.31 18.06
C GLY A 263 13.56 4.75 16.64
N LEU A 264 12.99 3.58 16.32
CA LEU A 264 12.99 3.05 14.96
C LEU A 264 11.87 3.69 14.14
N MET A 265 12.26 4.50 13.15
CA MET A 265 11.33 5.19 12.25
C MET A 265 11.04 4.33 11.02
N VAL A 266 9.85 3.74 10.95
CA VAL A 266 9.56 2.65 10.00
C VAL A 266 8.13 2.70 9.47
N THR A 267 7.91 2.27 8.22
CA THR A 267 6.55 2.17 7.66
C THR A 267 5.74 1.07 8.36
N PRO A 268 4.42 1.24 8.56
CA PRO A 268 3.58 0.23 9.23
C PRO A 268 3.61 -1.17 8.59
N GLY A 269 3.81 -1.26 7.27
CA GLY A 269 3.89 -2.51 6.52
C GLY A 269 5.23 -3.24 6.62
N HIS A 270 6.27 -2.59 7.16
CA HIS A 270 7.63 -3.13 7.08
C HIS A 270 7.76 -4.47 7.79
N ALA A 271 8.19 -5.49 7.04
CA ALA A 271 8.32 -6.84 7.54
C ALA A 271 9.47 -6.94 8.55
N THR A 272 9.15 -7.33 9.77
CA THR A 272 10.12 -7.43 10.88
C THR A 272 10.00 -8.80 11.54
N LEU A 273 11.11 -9.34 12.06
CA LEU A 273 11.11 -10.64 12.73
C LEU A 273 10.38 -10.54 14.08
N CYS A 274 9.30 -11.30 14.21
CA CYS A 274 8.53 -11.43 15.44
C CYS A 274 9.15 -12.51 16.33
N GLY A 275 9.55 -12.13 17.55
CA GLY A 275 10.24 -13.01 18.50
C GLY A 275 9.34 -13.75 19.48
N ASP A 276 8.08 -13.34 19.62
CA ASP A 276 7.11 -13.91 20.56
C ASP A 276 5.66 -13.54 20.17
N GLY A 277 4.69 -14.30 20.68
CA GLY A 277 3.27 -14.07 20.43
C GLY A 277 2.77 -14.80 19.17
N ARG A 278 1.65 -14.31 18.61
CA ARG A 278 0.92 -14.98 17.52
C ARG A 278 1.78 -15.31 16.29
N TYR A 279 2.78 -14.49 16.00
CA TYR A 279 3.61 -14.58 14.80
C TYR A 279 5.07 -14.98 15.11
N ALA A 280 5.34 -15.58 16.28
CA ALA A 280 6.69 -15.94 16.68
C ALA A 280 7.44 -16.74 15.60
N GLY A 281 8.67 -16.31 15.29
CA GLY A 281 9.54 -16.90 14.28
C GLY A 281 9.26 -16.45 12.84
N GLN A 282 8.31 -15.55 12.61
CA GLN A 282 7.92 -15.09 11.27
C GLN A 282 8.28 -13.62 11.04
N HIS A 283 8.57 -13.29 9.78
CA HIS A 283 8.61 -11.91 9.31
C HIS A 283 7.20 -11.46 8.92
N VAL A 284 6.64 -10.57 9.72
CA VAL A 284 5.29 -10.00 9.49
C VAL A 284 5.36 -8.48 9.58
N PRO A 285 4.37 -7.74 9.04
CA PRO A 285 4.33 -6.29 9.17
C PRO A 285 4.48 -5.86 10.64
N ILE A 286 5.28 -4.83 10.89
CA ILE A 286 5.53 -4.35 12.27
C ILE A 286 4.23 -3.94 12.97
N LEU A 287 3.24 -3.43 12.22
CA LEU A 287 1.92 -3.14 12.77
C LEU A 287 1.20 -4.40 13.27
N ASP A 288 1.35 -5.55 12.59
CA ASP A 288 0.77 -6.81 13.07
C ASP A 288 1.44 -7.28 14.36
N ILE A 289 2.76 -7.10 14.50
CA ILE A 289 3.48 -7.40 15.75
C ILE A 289 2.95 -6.53 16.89
N LEU A 290 2.80 -5.22 16.65
CA LEU A 290 2.25 -4.28 17.63
C LEU A 290 0.84 -4.71 18.07
N ARG A 291 -0.08 -4.87 17.12
CA ARG A 291 -1.50 -5.18 17.39
C ARG A 291 -1.74 -6.58 17.96
N SER A 292 -0.77 -7.48 17.86
CA SER A 292 -0.86 -8.84 18.43
C SER A 292 -0.12 -9.00 19.75
N ASP A 293 0.34 -7.90 20.37
CA ASP A 293 1.17 -7.91 21.60
C ASP A 293 2.45 -8.76 21.44
N GLY A 294 3.01 -8.76 20.23
CA GLY A 294 4.21 -9.50 19.88
C GLY A 294 5.49 -8.84 20.37
N ALA A 295 6.61 -9.53 20.16
CA ALA A 295 7.95 -9.03 20.47
C ALA A 295 8.79 -8.82 19.21
N LEU A 296 9.65 -7.81 19.23
CA LEU A 296 10.70 -7.60 18.23
C LEU A 296 11.98 -8.31 18.66
N VAL A 297 12.69 -8.90 17.70
CA VAL A 297 14.04 -9.46 17.90
C VAL A 297 15.08 -8.39 17.61
N LEU A 298 15.98 -8.14 18.56
CA LEU A 298 17.10 -7.21 18.42
C LEU A 298 18.33 -7.91 17.79
N GLN A 299 19.32 -7.12 17.37
CA GLN A 299 20.53 -7.63 16.71
C GLN A 299 21.30 -8.65 17.56
N ASP A 300 21.29 -8.50 18.89
CA ASP A 300 21.94 -9.42 19.83
C ASP A 300 21.10 -10.69 20.13
N GLY A 301 19.96 -10.85 19.44
CA GLY A 301 19.02 -11.95 19.65
C GLY A 301 18.09 -11.76 20.86
N SER A 302 18.28 -10.71 21.66
CA SER A 302 17.36 -10.37 22.74
C SER A 302 16.02 -9.89 22.18
N LYS A 303 14.97 -9.95 22.99
CA LYS A 303 13.60 -9.68 22.58
C LYS A 303 13.00 -8.57 23.43
N ILE A 304 12.28 -7.65 22.78
CA ILE A 304 11.52 -6.59 23.45
C ILE A 304 10.06 -6.63 23.00
N ARG A 305 9.12 -6.34 23.90
CA ARG A 305 7.70 -6.18 23.52
C ARG A 305 7.56 -4.97 22.61
N ALA A 306 6.92 -5.16 21.47
CA ALA A 306 6.81 -4.10 20.47
C ALA A 306 6.06 -2.87 21.03
N GLY A 307 4.96 -3.10 21.75
CA GLY A 307 4.14 -2.04 22.32
C GLY A 307 4.78 -1.29 23.50
N THR A 308 5.56 -1.97 24.34
CA THR A 308 6.06 -1.39 25.61
C THR A 308 7.55 -1.06 25.61
N GLY A 309 8.34 -1.70 24.73
CA GLY A 309 9.80 -1.59 24.72
C GLY A 309 10.49 -2.37 25.84
N CYS A 310 9.73 -3.04 26.73
CA CYS A 310 10.31 -3.84 27.81
C CYS A 310 10.93 -5.12 27.26
N ARG A 311 12.06 -5.53 27.83
CA ARG A 311 12.67 -6.84 27.56
C ARG A 311 11.70 -7.96 27.94
N LEU A 312 11.60 -8.95 27.07
CA LEU A 312 10.74 -10.11 27.26
C LEU A 312 11.12 -10.88 28.54
N GLY A 313 10.12 -11.30 29.32
CA GLY A 313 10.29 -11.98 30.61
C GLY A 313 10.63 -11.08 31.80
N THR A 314 10.84 -9.78 31.60
CA THR A 314 11.04 -8.84 32.73
C THR A 314 9.72 -8.51 33.43
N MET A 315 9.81 -7.81 34.57
CA MET A 315 8.61 -7.38 35.32
C MET A 315 7.66 -6.54 34.47
N GLY A 316 8.18 -5.69 33.57
CA GLY A 316 7.38 -4.90 32.63
C GLY A 316 6.67 -5.74 31.55
N ASP A 317 7.14 -6.97 31.31
CA ASP A 317 6.48 -7.90 30.41
C ASP A 317 5.33 -8.68 31.08
N ARG A 318 5.13 -8.57 32.40
CA ARG A 318 4.06 -9.31 33.06
C ARG A 318 2.70 -8.69 32.75
N MET A 319 1.68 -9.53 32.62
CA MET A 319 0.29 -9.06 32.54
C MET A 319 -0.20 -8.66 33.92
N ILE A 320 -0.94 -7.56 33.97
CA ILE A 320 -1.65 -7.10 35.16
C ILE A 320 -3.12 -6.90 34.85
N THR A 321 -3.97 -7.11 35.85
CA THR A 321 -5.40 -6.79 35.75
C THR A 321 -5.57 -5.30 35.88
N ALA A 322 -6.21 -4.68 34.89
CA ALA A 322 -6.55 -3.27 34.89
C ALA A 322 -8.07 -3.07 34.79
N ILE A 323 -8.56 -2.03 35.45
CA ILE A 323 -9.97 -1.64 35.44
C ILE A 323 -10.13 -0.16 35.10
N ILE A 324 -11.23 0.15 34.42
CA ILE A 324 -11.76 1.50 34.31
C ILE A 324 -13.03 1.54 35.14
N GLY A 325 -13.19 2.60 35.93
CA GLY A 325 -14.39 2.74 36.74
C GLY A 325 -14.54 4.09 37.40
N VAL A 326 -15.81 4.40 37.70
CA VAL A 326 -16.23 5.64 38.34
C VAL A 326 -16.19 5.43 39.85
N PRO A 327 -15.50 6.29 40.63
CA PRO A 327 -15.53 6.21 42.08
C PRO A 327 -16.96 6.36 42.58
N GLN A 328 -17.29 5.63 43.63
CA GLN A 328 -18.56 5.70 44.34
C GLN A 328 -18.32 6.18 45.79
N PRO A 329 -19.33 6.74 46.45
CA PRO A 329 -19.29 7.00 47.88
C PRO A 329 -18.90 5.74 48.67
N GLY A 330 -18.06 5.89 49.69
CA GLY A 330 -17.58 4.76 50.50
C GLY A 330 -16.37 4.01 49.93
N GLY A 331 -15.70 4.55 48.90
CA GLY A 331 -14.45 3.99 48.37
C GLY A 331 -14.62 2.83 47.39
N LEU A 332 -15.87 2.51 47.02
CA LEU A 332 -16.16 1.53 45.96
C LEU A 332 -15.91 2.13 44.58
N VAL A 333 -15.65 1.28 43.58
CA VAL A 333 -15.51 1.69 42.18
C VAL A 333 -16.52 0.91 41.35
N ARG A 334 -17.37 1.63 40.61
CA ARG A 334 -18.26 1.01 39.63
C ARG A 334 -17.45 0.74 38.36
N ILE A 335 -17.12 -0.53 38.14
CA ILE A 335 -16.32 -0.98 37.01
C ILE A 335 -17.12 -0.78 35.72
N ALA A 336 -16.53 -0.08 34.77
CA ALA A 336 -17.03 0.10 33.40
C ALA A 336 -16.33 -0.88 32.44
N GLU A 337 -15.04 -1.13 32.65
CA GLU A 337 -14.23 -2.06 31.85
C GLU A 337 -13.23 -2.79 32.74
N ILE A 338 -12.97 -4.06 32.43
CA ILE A 338 -11.93 -4.88 33.05
C ILE A 338 -11.18 -5.63 31.95
N GLY A 339 -9.86 -5.71 32.07
CA GLY A 339 -9.01 -6.40 31.11
C GLY A 339 -7.60 -6.60 31.63
N GLN A 340 -6.74 -7.14 30.78
CA GLN A 340 -5.32 -7.29 31.08
C GLN A 340 -4.49 -6.37 30.19
N ILE A 341 -3.50 -5.74 30.79
CA ILE A 341 -2.46 -4.96 30.10
C ILE A 341 -1.09 -5.42 30.58
N ARG A 342 -0.03 -5.13 29.83
CA ARG A 342 1.34 -5.34 30.32
C ARG A 342 1.65 -4.32 31.42
N ALA A 343 2.38 -4.73 32.45
CA ALA A 343 2.85 -3.81 33.49
C ALA A 343 3.70 -2.68 32.90
N GLY A 344 4.47 -2.98 31.86
CA GLY A 344 5.27 -2.00 31.12
C GLY A 344 4.47 -1.14 30.15
N THR A 345 3.13 -1.25 30.09
CA THR A 345 2.31 -0.38 29.23
C THR A 345 2.66 1.08 29.47
N ARG A 346 2.91 1.80 28.37
CA ARG A 346 3.31 3.21 28.37
C ARG A 346 2.22 4.08 27.77
N PHE A 347 2.23 5.36 28.13
CA PHE A 347 1.39 6.38 27.51
C PHE A 347 2.05 7.75 27.71
N ILE A 348 1.75 8.67 26.80
CA ILE A 348 2.21 10.06 26.86
C ILE A 348 1.06 10.90 27.42
N LYS A 349 1.31 11.64 28.49
CA LYS A 349 0.34 12.56 29.09
C LYS A 349 0.15 13.80 28.22
N GLU A 350 -0.87 14.61 28.55
CA GLU A 350 -1.16 15.86 27.83
C GLU A 350 -0.01 16.87 27.88
N ASP A 351 0.79 16.86 28.95
CA ASP A 351 1.99 17.68 29.13
C ASP A 351 3.21 17.16 28.35
N GLY A 352 3.10 16.00 27.71
CA GLY A 352 4.17 15.37 26.94
C GLY A 352 5.04 14.41 27.74
N GLU A 353 4.76 14.18 29.03
CA GLU A 353 5.48 13.21 29.85
C GLU A 353 5.19 11.77 29.39
N ASP A 354 6.25 10.99 29.17
CA ASP A 354 6.18 9.56 28.82
C ASP A 354 6.26 8.71 30.10
N VAL A 355 5.18 8.00 30.41
CA VAL A 355 5.01 7.28 31.68
C VAL A 355 4.72 5.81 31.43
N ALA A 356 5.38 4.93 32.18
CA ALA A 356 5.07 3.50 32.24
C ALA A 356 4.25 3.15 33.48
N VAL A 357 3.27 2.27 33.33
CA VAL A 357 2.42 1.80 34.43
C VAL A 357 3.24 1.16 35.56
N LEU A 358 4.27 0.39 35.22
CA LEU A 358 5.15 -0.24 36.20
C LEU A 358 5.89 0.78 37.05
N ASP A 359 6.41 1.84 36.43
CA ASP A 359 7.13 2.91 37.14
C ASP A 359 6.17 3.59 38.14
N MET A 360 4.94 3.89 37.71
CA MET A 360 3.91 4.44 38.60
C MET A 360 3.61 3.52 39.80
N ILE A 361 3.52 2.21 39.58
CA ILE A 361 3.24 1.25 40.64
C ILE A 361 4.38 1.26 41.67
N LEU A 362 5.63 1.19 41.20
CA LEU A 362 6.81 1.13 42.06
C LEU A 362 7.03 2.43 42.84
N GLU A 363 6.85 3.58 42.18
CA GLU A 363 7.00 4.91 42.80
C GLU A 363 6.00 5.14 43.94
N HIS A 364 4.83 4.51 43.89
CA HIS A 364 3.82 4.58 44.93
C HIS A 364 3.92 3.43 45.95
N GLY A 365 5.05 2.71 45.98
CA GLY A 365 5.31 1.63 46.92
C GLY A 365 4.52 0.34 46.65
N GLY A 366 3.95 0.20 45.45
CA GLY A 366 3.27 -1.02 45.03
C GLY A 366 4.23 -2.07 44.49
N HIS A 367 3.91 -3.33 44.72
CA HIS A 367 4.56 -4.49 44.09
C HIS A 367 3.55 -5.32 43.32
N LEU A 368 4.03 -5.99 42.27
CA LEU A 368 3.22 -6.90 41.47
C LEU A 368 3.18 -8.28 42.12
N THR A 369 1.98 -8.82 42.31
CA THR A 369 1.77 -10.20 42.73
C THR A 369 1.92 -11.16 41.54
N GLU A 370 2.08 -12.45 41.82
CA GLU A 370 2.12 -13.49 40.77
C GLU A 370 0.82 -13.56 39.94
N GLU A 371 -0.31 -13.14 40.54
CA GLU A 371 -1.63 -13.10 39.90
C GLU A 371 -1.82 -11.87 39.00
N GLY A 372 -0.82 -11.00 38.87
CA GLY A 372 -0.92 -9.76 38.10
C GLY A 372 -1.79 -8.69 38.79
N MET A 373 -1.78 -8.67 40.12
CA MET A 373 -2.44 -7.63 40.93
C MET A 373 -1.39 -6.74 41.58
N ILE A 374 -1.81 -5.58 42.05
CA ILE A 374 -0.96 -4.64 42.80
C ILE A 374 -1.24 -4.82 44.28
N GLN A 375 -0.19 -4.80 45.07
CA GLN A 375 -0.28 -4.85 46.52
C GLN A 375 0.74 -3.84 47.08
N THR A 376 0.39 -3.09 48.12
CA THR A 376 1.24 -2.04 48.70
C THR A 376 1.74 -2.39 50.11
N ASP A 377 1.16 -3.42 50.73
CA ASP A 377 1.57 -4.01 52.01
C ASP A 377 1.62 -5.53 51.83
N PRO A 378 2.65 -6.26 52.28
CA PRO A 378 2.74 -7.72 52.17
C PRO A 378 1.48 -8.48 52.62
N ASN A 379 0.75 -7.97 53.62
CA ASN A 379 -0.50 -8.54 54.13
C ASN A 379 -1.75 -7.75 53.70
N GLY A 380 -1.57 -6.70 52.90
CA GLY A 380 -2.64 -5.85 52.40
C GLY A 380 -3.45 -6.50 51.27
N PRO A 381 -4.58 -5.89 50.89
CA PRO A 381 -5.42 -6.38 49.81
C PRO A 381 -4.69 -6.31 48.46
N LYS A 382 -4.94 -7.32 47.61
CA LYS A 382 -4.51 -7.31 46.21
C LYS A 382 -5.55 -6.55 45.37
N MET A 383 -5.12 -5.56 44.62
CA MET A 383 -6.00 -4.66 43.88
C MET A 383 -5.62 -4.59 42.40
N PRO A 384 -6.58 -4.44 41.47
CA PRO A 384 -6.26 -4.21 40.07
C PRO A 384 -5.68 -2.81 39.88
N PHE A 385 -4.94 -2.61 38.78
CA PHE A 385 -4.52 -1.27 38.38
C PHE A 385 -5.73 -0.46 37.93
N ARG A 386 -5.92 0.72 38.50
CA ARG A 386 -7.00 1.61 38.08
C ARG A 386 -6.51 2.49 36.93
N TRP A 387 -6.97 2.20 35.73
CA TRP A 387 -6.71 3.03 34.55
C TRP A 387 -7.61 4.26 34.57
N THR A 388 -7.00 5.45 34.53
CA THR A 388 -7.72 6.74 34.62
C THR A 388 -7.37 7.71 33.50
N PHE A 389 -6.58 7.27 32.51
CA PHE A 389 -6.02 8.15 31.48
C PHE A 389 -6.88 8.25 30.21
N THR A 390 -7.66 7.21 29.92
CA THR A 390 -8.58 7.14 28.77
C THR A 390 -9.87 6.44 29.16
N ALA A 391 -10.90 6.57 28.32
CA ALA A 391 -12.21 5.95 28.51
C ALA A 391 -12.24 4.43 28.30
N THR A 392 -11.24 3.89 27.58
CA THR A 392 -11.05 2.46 27.32
C THR A 392 -9.66 2.02 27.73
N LEU A 393 -9.47 0.73 28.04
CA LEU A 393 -8.12 0.22 28.30
C LEU A 393 -7.24 0.35 27.05
N PRO A 394 -5.94 0.61 27.21
CA PRO A 394 -5.03 0.80 26.08
C PRO A 394 -4.84 -0.52 25.33
N LYS A 395 -4.82 -0.44 24.01
CA LYS A 395 -4.42 -1.54 23.14
C LYS A 395 -2.89 -1.58 23.02
N PRO A 396 -2.31 -2.75 22.70
CA PRO A 396 -0.86 -2.91 22.59
C PRO A 396 -0.17 -1.89 21.66
N GLU A 397 -0.84 -1.47 20.59
CA GLU A 397 -0.30 -0.51 19.61
C GLU A 397 -0.41 0.96 20.03
N ASP A 398 -1.25 1.30 21.00
CA ASP A 398 -1.70 2.69 21.23
C ASP A 398 -0.55 3.64 21.59
N TYR A 399 0.40 3.18 22.40
CA TYR A 399 1.56 3.98 22.77
C TYR A 399 2.42 4.35 21.56
N VAL A 400 2.70 3.38 20.69
CA VAL A 400 3.49 3.60 19.48
C VAL A 400 2.73 4.51 18.51
N LEU A 401 1.41 4.34 18.37
CA LEU A 401 0.59 5.26 17.57
C LEU A 401 0.65 6.70 18.12
N GLN A 402 0.61 6.86 19.43
CA GLN A 402 0.73 8.16 20.09
C GLN A 402 2.09 8.81 19.85
N ARG A 403 3.19 8.07 20.04
CA ARG A 403 4.56 8.51 19.68
C ARG A 403 4.67 8.93 18.22
N SER A 404 3.97 8.21 17.36
CA SER A 404 3.95 8.45 15.92
C SER A 404 3.03 9.61 15.53
N ALA A 405 2.24 10.15 16.44
CA ALA A 405 1.22 11.16 16.16
C ALA A 405 0.28 10.76 15.00
N THR A 406 -0.17 9.50 14.99
CA THR A 406 -1.09 8.96 14.00
C THR A 406 -2.17 8.09 14.67
N HIS A 407 -3.19 7.72 13.92
CA HIS A 407 -4.24 6.81 14.36
C HIS A 407 -4.33 5.60 13.43
N LEU A 408 -4.75 4.46 13.97
CA LEU A 408 -4.90 3.23 13.21
C LEU A 408 -5.82 3.42 11.97
N GLN A 409 -6.87 4.22 12.10
CA GLN A 409 -7.75 4.55 10.98
C GLN A 409 -7.03 5.30 9.85
N ASP A 410 -6.12 6.23 10.18
CA ASP A 410 -5.38 6.99 9.18
C ASP A 410 -4.39 6.10 8.43
N ILE A 411 -3.79 5.13 9.13
CA ILE A 411 -2.95 4.11 8.49
C ILE A 411 -3.78 3.27 7.49
N TYR A 412 -4.96 2.80 7.90
CA TYR A 412 -5.86 2.04 7.01
C TYR A 412 -6.42 2.86 5.85
N LYS A 413 -6.69 4.15 6.05
CA LYS A 413 -7.12 5.08 5.00
C LYS A 413 -5.99 5.43 4.04
N ALA A 414 -4.76 5.57 4.53
CA ALA A 414 -3.59 5.79 3.67
C ALA A 414 -3.40 4.63 2.70
N GLY A 415 -3.71 3.40 3.13
CA GLY A 415 -3.68 2.22 2.27
C GLY A 415 -2.28 1.81 1.83
N GLU A 416 -1.24 2.35 2.49
CA GLU A 416 0.18 2.13 2.21
C GLU A 416 0.63 0.80 2.83
N TRP A 417 -0.01 -0.29 2.39
CA TRP A 417 0.15 -1.63 2.95
C TRP A 417 1.19 -2.50 2.24
N GLU A 418 1.95 -1.94 1.29
CA GLU A 418 3.04 -2.64 0.59
C GLU A 418 2.59 -4.03 0.08
N SER A 419 3.48 -5.02 0.02
CA SER A 419 3.17 -6.40 -0.42
C SER A 419 2.46 -7.26 0.64
N PHE A 420 2.37 -6.80 1.89
CA PHE A 420 1.74 -7.54 2.99
C PHE A 420 0.71 -6.66 3.69
N ARG A 421 -0.55 -6.86 3.30
CA ARG A 421 -1.65 -6.30 4.09
C ARG A 421 -1.59 -6.85 5.51
N PRO A 422 -1.96 -6.03 6.52
CA PRO A 422 -2.11 -6.51 7.88
C PRO A 422 -3.00 -7.76 7.87
N SER A 423 -2.46 -8.85 8.42
CA SER A 423 -3.22 -10.09 8.61
C SER A 423 -4.32 -9.87 9.65
N MET A 424 -4.14 -8.89 10.53
CA MET A 424 -5.15 -8.48 11.49
C MET A 424 -6.23 -7.62 10.81
N PRO A 425 -7.53 -7.95 11.00
CA PRO A 425 -8.62 -7.21 10.38
C PRO A 425 -8.61 -5.75 10.83
N ARG A 426 -9.17 -4.88 9.97
CA ARG A 426 -9.49 -3.49 10.35
C ARG A 426 -10.32 -3.51 11.63
N PRO A 427 -10.04 -2.66 12.61
CA PRO A 427 -10.93 -2.50 13.76
C PRO A 427 -12.34 -2.17 13.23
N ARG A 428 -13.37 -2.87 13.73
CA ARG A 428 -14.75 -2.42 13.52
C ARG A 428 -14.85 -1.04 14.19
N ALA A 429 -15.19 -0.01 13.41
CA ALA A 429 -15.39 1.31 13.96
C ALA A 429 -16.50 1.25 15.01
N GLU A 430 -16.17 1.57 16.26
CA GLU A 430 -17.18 1.98 17.23
C GLU A 430 -17.59 3.41 16.86
N ALA A 431 -18.90 3.59 16.66
CA ALA A 431 -19.64 4.80 16.30
C ALA A 431 -19.77 5.16 14.81
N LYS A 432 -21.06 5.34 14.45
CA LYS A 432 -21.73 5.73 13.21
C LYS A 432 -20.88 6.49 12.18
N VAL A 433 -20.80 5.91 10.98
CA VAL A 433 -20.41 6.61 9.76
C VAL A 433 -21.52 7.57 9.39
N GLU A 434 -21.27 8.88 9.55
CA GLU A 434 -21.95 9.87 8.73
C GLU A 434 -21.49 9.68 7.29
N ASP A 435 -22.48 9.48 6.42
CA ASP A 435 -22.36 9.50 4.97
C ASP A 435 -21.89 10.89 4.53
N CYS A 436 -20.76 11.01 3.83
CA CYS A 436 -20.46 12.20 3.03
C CYS A 436 -19.23 12.01 2.14
N SER A 437 -19.50 12.03 0.85
CA SER A 437 -18.82 12.63 -0.31
C SER A 437 -17.60 13.58 -0.19
N ASP A 438 -16.76 13.50 0.84
CA ASP A 438 -15.50 14.25 0.93
C ASP A 438 -14.37 13.34 1.45
N ILE A 439 -13.85 12.45 0.59
CA ILE A 439 -12.68 11.63 0.94
C ILE A 439 -11.43 12.52 0.85
N ALA A 440 -11.17 13.29 1.90
CA ALA A 440 -9.86 13.88 2.09
C ALA A 440 -8.82 12.76 2.26
N ALA A 441 -7.78 12.76 1.43
CA ALA A 441 -6.65 11.84 1.56
C ALA A 441 -6.08 11.88 2.99
N ALA A 442 -5.78 10.72 3.58
CA ALA A 442 -5.21 10.63 4.92
C ALA A 442 -3.96 11.54 5.04
N PRO A 443 -3.88 12.40 6.07
CA PRO A 443 -2.77 13.33 6.21
C PRO A 443 -1.48 12.56 6.54
N ALA A 444 -0.35 13.05 6.02
CA ALA A 444 0.95 12.53 6.44
C ALA A 444 1.20 12.86 7.92
N ASN A 445 1.73 11.90 8.69
CA ASN A 445 2.09 12.13 10.07
C ASN A 445 3.57 12.56 10.21
N VAL A 446 3.88 13.20 11.33
CA VAL A 446 5.25 13.46 11.76
C VAL A 446 5.35 12.99 13.20
N PRO A 447 6.11 11.92 13.48
CA PRO A 447 6.32 11.42 14.83
C PRO A 447 6.75 12.52 15.79
N LEU A 448 6.38 12.40 17.08
CA LEU A 448 6.62 13.43 18.09
C LEU A 448 8.10 13.80 18.19
N ALA A 449 8.99 12.80 18.17
CA ALA A 449 10.43 12.98 18.19
C ALA A 449 10.97 13.78 17.00
N MET A 450 10.26 13.78 15.87
CA MET A 450 10.68 14.44 14.64
C MET A 450 10.16 15.87 14.49
N ARG A 451 9.21 16.34 15.30
CA ARG A 451 8.52 17.63 15.06
C ARG A 451 9.44 18.87 15.03
N ASN A 452 10.61 18.78 15.66
CA ASN A 452 11.61 19.84 15.72
C ASN A 452 12.94 19.46 15.06
N HIS A 453 12.98 18.33 14.34
CA HIS A 453 14.20 17.88 13.68
C HIS A 453 14.46 18.69 12.40
N PRO A 454 15.74 18.97 12.03
CA PRO A 454 16.06 19.67 10.78
C PRO A 454 15.50 18.97 9.53
N GLU A 455 15.40 17.65 9.60
CA GLU A 455 14.88 16.78 8.52
C GLU A 455 13.38 16.46 8.66
N ALA A 456 12.68 17.12 9.59
CA ALA A 456 11.24 16.95 9.75
C ALA A 456 10.51 17.35 8.45
N PRO A 457 9.55 16.54 7.96
CA PRO A 457 8.70 16.94 6.86
C PRO A 457 8.01 18.28 7.21
N GLN A 458 8.24 19.31 6.38
CA GLN A 458 7.59 20.61 6.52
C GLN A 458 6.09 20.45 6.23
N VAL A 459 5.30 20.10 7.25
CA VAL A 459 3.84 19.97 7.12
C VAL A 459 3.26 21.34 6.75
N ASN A 460 2.68 21.41 5.54
CA ASN A 460 2.11 22.64 5.00
C ASN A 460 1.16 23.29 6.01
N ARG A 461 1.31 24.62 6.20
CA ARG A 461 0.62 25.46 7.22
C ARG A 461 -0.89 25.24 7.28
N ARG A 462 -1.51 24.87 6.15
CA ARG A 462 -2.94 24.54 6.03
C ARG A 462 -3.31 23.28 6.83
N TYR A 463 -2.49 22.23 6.80
CA TYR A 463 -2.75 20.98 7.52
C TYR A 463 -2.58 21.11 9.04
N ARG A 464 -1.64 21.93 9.53
CA ARG A 464 -1.54 22.26 10.96
C ARG A 464 -2.82 22.90 11.51
N ARG A 465 -3.53 23.70 10.69
CA ARG A 465 -4.81 24.31 11.09
C ARG A 465 -5.94 23.29 11.13
N VAL A 466 -5.98 22.35 10.18
CA VAL A 466 -6.99 21.28 10.14
C VAL A 466 -6.81 20.28 11.28
N ALA A 467 -5.57 19.84 11.57
CA ALA A 467 -5.30 18.94 12.70
C ALA A 467 -5.67 19.57 14.05
N LYS A 468 -5.35 20.85 14.26
CA LYS A 468 -5.76 21.61 15.45
C LYS A 468 -7.29 21.79 15.54
N ALA A 469 -7.98 21.95 14.41
CA ALA A 469 -9.43 22.06 14.37
C ALA A 469 -10.12 20.72 14.70
N ASN A 470 -9.59 19.60 14.20
CA ASN A 470 -10.11 18.26 14.48
C ASN A 470 -9.87 17.85 15.94
N ALA A 471 -8.70 18.17 16.51
CA ALA A 471 -8.43 17.97 17.94
C ALA A 471 -9.40 18.76 18.84
N ARG A 472 -9.71 20.01 18.46
CA ARG A 472 -10.73 20.82 19.16
C ARG A 472 -12.14 20.24 19.03
N LYS A 473 -12.52 19.73 17.86
CA LYS A 473 -13.83 19.08 17.67
C LYS A 473 -13.98 17.80 18.50
N ALA A 474 -12.92 17.00 18.62
CA ALA A 474 -12.91 15.81 19.47
C ALA A 474 -13.07 16.15 20.96
N GLN A 475 -12.51 17.28 21.42
CA GLN A 475 -12.67 17.79 22.78
C GLN A 475 -14.08 18.34 23.07
N VAL A 476 -14.75 18.93 22.08
CA VAL A 476 -16.12 19.49 22.24
C VAL A 476 -17.20 18.39 22.28
N LEU A 477 -16.93 17.20 21.73
CA LEU A 477 -17.83 16.04 21.78
C LEU A 477 -17.77 15.26 23.11
N LEU A 478 -16.89 15.66 24.04
CA LEU A 478 -16.71 15.06 25.36
C LEU A 478 -17.33 15.90 26.49
N HIS A 479 -18.08 16.95 26.18
CA HIS A 479 -18.83 17.77 27.13
C HIS A 479 -20.34 17.59 27.03
#